data_AF-A0A8C3FJX0-F1
#
_entry.id   AF-A0A8C3FJX0-F1
#
_cell.length_a   1.000
_cell.length_b   1.000
_cell.length_c   1.000
_cell.angle_alpha   90.00
_cell.angle_beta   90.00
_cell.angle_gamma   90.00
#
_symmetry.space_group_name_H-M   'P 1'
#
loop_
_entity.id
_entity.type
_entity.pdbx_description
1 polymer ?
#
loop_
_entity_poly.entity_id
_entity_poly.type
_entity_poly.pdbx_seq_one_letter_code
_entity_poly.pdbx_strand_id
1 'polypeptide(L)'
;MGKKKKKENPVGQFKEARSSFPEALLAFQIQIKEEAIDQLLFELKQLKEKNKKYHERNDYLKEEQLGHIRSLLSNLKIQDKELEQKEVVTRDDVEAAMREKWQYVKDQELLLKELHSRINEVEHKLLVKQAEKDYWLEYKNVGSGEHAKQIKLLENDIHGLKDDLEQMTEYYRHTLETTKEKMDRLVEKQMNEKKEWATEVEMYRKEVSDLEASAQLLEEENIYMIRSLFNCRLQNLKISGHLFLTQGAGLQVQGEELLSEDLEGLQGRDYAAKTDAGDESTKSTAPLAIEKEVFSDTQSETEAEKQEDSYEDLWGEPMAPALNYLLYEDEKDIQEHSKLGPLGTKLMSAVGRAMPIHEELREMSSKCQFEDSFDTYKSEGHITYRMIKSVFT
;
A
#
# COMPACT_ATOMS: atom_id res chain seq x y z
N MET A 1 44.69 -63.01 -126.21
CA MET A 1 43.94 -64.26 -126.51
C MET A 1 42.66 -63.84 -127.23
N GLY A 2 42.34 -64.13 -128.48
CA GLY A 2 42.96 -64.83 -129.59
C GLY A 2 42.03 -64.79 -130.80
N LYS A 3 42.62 -64.62 -131.99
CA LYS A 3 42.27 -65.24 -133.29
C LYS A 3 40.95 -64.90 -134.04
N LYS A 4 41.17 -64.35 -135.27
CA LYS A 4 40.77 -64.86 -136.63
C LYS A 4 39.26 -64.88 -136.95
N LYS A 5 38.73 -64.59 -138.16
CA LYS A 5 39.16 -64.59 -139.60
C LYS A 5 37.99 -63.88 -140.35
N LYS A 6 38.17 -62.98 -141.33
CA LYS A 6 38.69 -63.10 -142.72
C LYS A 6 37.77 -63.82 -143.72
N LYS A 7 37.29 -63.07 -144.73
CA LYS A 7 37.26 -63.32 -146.21
C LYS A 7 36.37 -62.21 -146.83
N GLU A 8 36.60 -61.63 -148.01
CA GLU A 8 37.42 -61.98 -149.18
C GLU A 8 37.60 -60.76 -150.13
N ASN A 9 38.66 -60.82 -150.93
CA ASN A 9 39.05 -59.98 -152.10
C ASN A 9 38.13 -60.23 -153.33
N PRO A 10 38.20 -59.52 -154.51
CA PRO A 10 39.38 -58.92 -155.22
C PRO A 10 39.20 -57.43 -155.66
N VAL A 11 40.23 -56.57 -155.76
CA VAL A 11 41.40 -56.41 -156.68
C VAL A 11 41.08 -55.79 -158.06
N GLY A 12 41.67 -54.59 -158.30
CA GLY A 12 41.85 -53.89 -159.59
C GLY A 12 42.03 -52.36 -159.42
N GLN A 13 43.22 -51.83 -159.02
CA GLN A 13 44.25 -51.12 -159.82
C GLN A 13 43.67 -50.10 -160.85
N PHE A 14 44.03 -48.81 -160.96
CA PHE A 14 45.29 -48.02 -160.90
C PHE A 14 44.93 -46.56 -160.49
N LYS A 15 45.73 -45.75 -159.78
CA LYS A 15 46.95 -45.04 -160.22
C LYS A 15 47.64 -44.42 -158.99
N GLU A 16 48.89 -44.79 -158.73
CA GLU A 16 50.07 -43.90 -158.85
C GLU A 16 49.98 -42.54 -158.15
N ALA A 17 50.66 -42.48 -157.00
CA ALA A 17 51.68 -41.49 -156.68
C ALA A 17 51.76 -40.26 -157.61
N ARG A 18 51.07 -39.19 -157.23
CA ARG A 18 51.51 -37.78 -157.31
C ARG A 18 50.42 -36.93 -156.65
N SER A 19 50.69 -36.49 -155.43
CA SER A 19 49.94 -35.41 -154.77
C SER A 19 49.81 -34.22 -155.73
N SER A 20 48.62 -34.03 -156.29
CA SER A 20 48.29 -32.80 -157.03
C SER A 20 48.21 -31.68 -156.00
N PHE A 21 49.15 -30.74 -156.07
CA PHE A 21 49.35 -29.64 -155.12
C PHE A 21 48.05 -28.93 -154.66
N PRO A 22 47.03 -28.68 -155.51
CA PRO A 22 45.78 -28.03 -155.10
C PRO A 22 44.94 -28.85 -154.11
N GLU A 23 44.96 -30.19 -154.20
CA GLU A 23 44.13 -31.07 -153.38
C GLU A 23 44.76 -31.30 -151.99
N ALA A 24 46.09 -31.37 -151.92
CA ALA A 24 46.82 -31.35 -150.65
C ALA A 24 46.67 -30.01 -149.91
N LEU A 25 46.61 -28.90 -150.63
CA LEU A 25 46.40 -27.56 -150.07
C LEU A 25 44.98 -27.38 -149.51
N LEU A 26 43.96 -27.90 -150.22
CA LEU A 26 42.58 -27.98 -149.72
C LEU A 26 42.46 -28.86 -148.48
N ALA A 27 43.08 -30.05 -148.47
CA ALA A 27 43.06 -30.94 -147.31
C ALA A 27 43.71 -30.29 -146.07
N PHE A 28 44.83 -29.59 -146.24
CA PHE A 28 45.47 -28.84 -145.16
C PHE A 28 44.59 -27.67 -144.67
N GLN A 29 43.91 -26.99 -145.60
CA GLN A 29 42.99 -25.90 -145.26
C GLN A 29 41.74 -26.41 -144.55
N ILE A 30 41.23 -27.58 -144.92
CA ILE A 30 40.16 -28.31 -144.21
C ILE A 30 40.64 -28.69 -142.82
N GLN A 31 41.83 -29.28 -142.69
CA GLN A 31 42.39 -29.66 -141.39
C GLN A 31 42.53 -28.46 -140.44
N ILE A 32 43.04 -27.32 -140.91
CA ILE A 32 43.11 -26.10 -140.09
C ILE A 32 41.70 -25.66 -139.62
N LYS A 33 40.70 -25.77 -140.49
CA LYS A 33 39.31 -25.41 -140.15
C LYS A 33 38.69 -26.42 -139.19
N GLU A 34 38.95 -27.70 -139.35
CA GLU A 34 38.52 -28.77 -138.45
C GLU A 34 39.16 -28.61 -137.06
N GLU A 35 40.48 -28.36 -136.98
CA GLU A 35 41.16 -28.07 -135.72
C GLU A 35 40.62 -26.80 -135.04
N ALA A 36 40.28 -25.76 -135.83
CA ALA A 36 39.63 -24.56 -135.31
C ALA A 36 38.20 -24.83 -134.81
N ILE A 37 37.44 -25.68 -135.51
CA ILE A 37 36.11 -26.11 -135.06
C ILE A 37 36.22 -26.93 -133.77
N ASP A 38 37.18 -27.84 -133.67
CA ASP A 38 37.40 -28.65 -132.47
C ASP A 38 37.80 -27.80 -131.26
N GLN A 39 38.64 -26.78 -131.46
CA GLN A 39 38.95 -25.78 -130.44
C GLN A 39 37.70 -25.02 -129.98
N LEU A 40 36.89 -24.53 -130.93
CA LEU A 40 35.64 -23.83 -130.62
C LEU A 40 34.61 -24.74 -129.93
N LEU A 41 34.52 -26.01 -130.33
CA LEU A 41 33.66 -27.01 -129.68
C LEU A 41 34.13 -27.31 -128.25
N PHE A 42 35.44 -27.39 -128.04
CA PHE A 42 36.02 -27.58 -126.71
C PHE A 42 35.75 -26.35 -125.82
N GLU A 43 35.92 -25.13 -126.34
CA GLU A 43 35.58 -23.89 -125.64
C GLU A 43 34.09 -23.79 -125.33
N LEU A 44 33.21 -24.14 -126.28
CA LEU A 44 31.77 -24.20 -126.06
C LEU A 44 31.41 -25.19 -124.96
N LYS A 45 32.07 -26.36 -124.92
CA LYS A 45 31.87 -27.34 -123.85
C LYS A 45 32.30 -26.79 -122.49
N GLN A 46 33.44 -26.09 -122.42
CA GLN A 46 33.87 -25.44 -121.18
C GLN A 46 32.93 -24.32 -120.74
N LEU A 47 32.45 -23.50 -121.67
CA LEU A 47 31.50 -22.43 -121.37
C LEU A 47 30.17 -22.99 -120.89
N LYS A 48 29.68 -24.07 -121.50
CA LYS A 48 28.47 -24.77 -121.06
C LYS A 48 28.62 -25.32 -119.64
N GLU A 49 29.77 -25.92 -119.33
CA GLU A 49 30.08 -26.43 -118.00
C GLU A 49 30.19 -25.29 -116.97
N LYS A 50 30.87 -24.18 -117.29
CA LYS A 50 30.94 -22.99 -116.44
C LYS A 50 29.55 -22.39 -116.19
N ASN A 51 28.73 -22.28 -117.23
CA ASN A 51 27.37 -21.76 -117.11
C ASN A 51 26.51 -22.65 -116.19
N LYS A 52 26.62 -23.97 -116.33
CA LYS A 52 25.97 -24.92 -115.42
C LYS A 52 26.39 -24.71 -113.95
N LYS A 53 27.69 -24.56 -113.68
CA LYS A 53 28.21 -24.26 -112.34
C LYS A 53 27.72 -22.92 -111.79
N TYR A 54 27.60 -21.90 -112.63
CA TYR A 54 27.04 -20.61 -112.22
C TYR A 54 25.55 -20.72 -111.86
N HIS A 55 24.78 -21.50 -112.62
CA HIS A 55 23.39 -21.79 -112.29
C HIS A 55 23.28 -22.53 -110.95
N GLU A 56 24.03 -23.62 -110.76
CA GLU A 56 24.06 -24.37 -109.49
C GLU A 56 24.45 -23.46 -108.31
N ARG A 57 25.51 -22.65 -108.44
CA ARG A 57 25.92 -21.68 -107.40
C ARG A 57 24.84 -20.64 -107.09
N ASN A 58 24.16 -20.14 -108.12
CA ASN A 58 23.10 -19.16 -107.94
C ASN A 58 21.88 -19.77 -107.24
N ASP A 59 21.56 -21.03 -107.54
CA ASP A 59 20.47 -21.75 -106.87
C ASP A 59 20.81 -22.00 -105.39
N TYR A 60 22.03 -22.45 -105.07
CA TYR A 60 22.49 -22.54 -103.69
C TYR A 60 22.42 -21.20 -102.94
N LEU A 61 22.88 -20.12 -103.57
CA LEU A 61 22.83 -18.80 -102.96
C LEU A 61 21.39 -18.35 -102.68
N LYS A 62 20.46 -18.61 -103.59
CA LYS A 62 19.03 -18.32 -103.39
C LYS A 62 18.45 -19.16 -102.26
N GLU A 63 18.80 -20.43 -102.16
CA GLU A 63 18.36 -21.30 -101.06
C GLU A 63 18.88 -20.81 -99.70
N GLU A 64 20.14 -20.38 -99.62
CA GLU A 64 20.73 -19.75 -98.42
C GLU A 64 20.01 -18.45 -98.06
N GLN A 65 19.81 -17.56 -99.04
CA GLN A 65 19.07 -16.30 -98.84
C GLN A 65 17.63 -16.57 -98.36
N LEU A 66 16.93 -17.51 -98.98
CA LEU A 66 15.60 -17.94 -98.54
C LEU A 66 15.64 -18.56 -97.14
N GLY A 67 16.69 -19.30 -96.81
CA GLY A 67 16.96 -19.81 -95.47
C GLY A 67 17.06 -18.68 -94.44
N HIS A 68 17.91 -17.69 -94.70
CA HIS A 68 18.09 -16.52 -93.82
C HIS A 68 16.80 -15.72 -93.65
N ILE A 69 16.05 -15.49 -94.74
CA ILE A 69 14.76 -14.80 -94.68
C ILE A 69 13.77 -15.58 -93.81
N ARG A 70 13.68 -16.91 -93.99
CA ARG A 70 12.80 -17.75 -93.16
C ARG A 70 13.19 -17.72 -91.69
N SER A 71 14.48 -17.78 -91.36
CA SER A 71 14.96 -17.67 -89.98
C SER A 71 14.62 -16.31 -89.37
N LEU A 72 14.81 -15.22 -90.12
CA LEU A 72 14.49 -13.87 -89.66
C LEU A 72 12.98 -13.71 -89.40
N LEU A 73 12.15 -14.19 -90.32
CA LEU A 73 10.69 -14.18 -90.16
C LEU A 73 10.24 -15.02 -88.95
N SER A 74 10.88 -16.17 -88.73
CA SER A 74 10.60 -16.99 -87.54
C SER A 74 10.98 -16.27 -86.26
N ASN A 75 12.15 -15.61 -86.22
CA ASN A 75 12.60 -14.85 -85.06
C ASN A 75 11.70 -13.65 -84.76
N LEU A 76 11.29 -12.89 -85.79
CA LEU A 76 10.35 -11.79 -85.64
C LEU A 76 9.01 -12.28 -85.08
N LYS A 77 8.49 -13.39 -85.60
CA LYS A 77 7.24 -13.99 -85.09
C LYS A 77 7.35 -14.47 -83.64
N ILE A 78 8.53 -14.93 -83.22
CA ILE A 78 8.79 -15.29 -81.81
C ILE A 78 8.78 -14.02 -80.95
N GLN A 79 9.48 -12.97 -81.37
CA GLN A 79 9.50 -11.69 -80.65
C GLN A 79 8.12 -11.04 -80.55
N ASP A 80 7.32 -11.05 -81.62
CA ASP A 80 5.95 -10.51 -81.61
C ASP A 80 5.08 -11.25 -80.58
N LYS A 81 5.20 -12.59 -80.51
CA LYS A 81 4.50 -13.40 -79.49
C LYS A 81 5.00 -13.12 -78.07
N GLU A 82 6.31 -12.92 -77.90
CA GLU A 82 6.89 -12.55 -76.60
C GLU A 82 6.41 -11.16 -76.15
N LEU A 83 6.19 -10.24 -77.09
CA LEU A 83 5.63 -8.92 -76.80
C LEU A 83 4.12 -8.99 -76.51
N GLU A 84 3.35 -9.81 -77.22
CA GLU A 84 1.93 -10.07 -76.91
C GLU A 84 1.73 -10.75 -75.56
N GLN A 85 2.66 -11.63 -75.15
CA GLN A 85 2.62 -12.27 -73.83
C GLN A 85 3.05 -11.37 -72.69
N LYS A 86 3.81 -10.30 -72.96
CA LYS A 86 4.12 -9.31 -71.93
C LYS A 86 2.86 -8.52 -71.61
N GLU A 87 2.26 -8.88 -70.48
CA GLU A 87 1.12 -8.17 -69.90
C GLU A 87 1.43 -6.68 -69.81
N VAL A 88 0.60 -5.87 -70.49
CA VAL A 88 0.75 -4.42 -70.52
C VAL A 88 0.29 -3.88 -69.18
N VAL A 89 1.21 -3.78 -68.24
CA VAL A 89 0.96 -3.11 -66.96
C VAL A 89 0.67 -1.64 -67.26
N THR A 90 -0.57 -1.22 -66.99
CA THR A 90 -0.95 0.17 -67.25
C THR A 90 -0.38 1.07 -66.15
N ARG A 91 -0.27 2.36 -66.46
CA ARG A 91 0.15 3.37 -65.47
C ARG A 91 -0.74 3.33 -64.23
N ASP A 92 -2.04 3.09 -64.43
CA ASP A 92 -3.03 3.06 -63.37
C ASP A 92 -2.86 1.85 -62.43
N ASP A 93 -2.45 0.69 -62.96
CA ASP A 93 -2.14 -0.51 -62.16
C ASP A 93 -0.92 -0.27 -61.25
N VAL A 94 0.12 0.37 -61.79
CA VAL A 94 1.31 0.74 -61.00
C VAL A 94 0.94 1.76 -59.93
N GLU A 95 0.17 2.79 -60.28
CA GLU A 95 -0.30 3.78 -59.32
C GLU A 95 -1.19 3.16 -58.23
N ALA A 96 -2.07 2.23 -58.57
CA ALA A 96 -2.91 1.51 -57.62
C ALA A 96 -2.05 0.69 -56.64
N ALA A 97 -1.09 -0.09 -57.16
CA ALA A 97 -0.17 -0.88 -56.33
C ALA A 97 0.73 0.02 -55.45
N MET A 98 1.15 1.18 -55.94
CA MET A 98 1.91 2.15 -55.13
C MET A 98 1.06 2.79 -54.04
N ARG A 99 -0.20 3.14 -54.34
CA ARG A 99 -1.14 3.67 -53.34
C ARG A 99 -1.44 2.64 -52.26
N GLU A 100 -1.66 1.38 -52.62
CA GLU A 100 -1.87 0.29 -51.66
C GLU A 100 -0.65 0.10 -50.76
N LYS A 101 0.55 0.01 -51.33
CA LYS A 101 1.80 -0.08 -50.55
C LYS A 101 2.00 1.13 -49.63
N TRP A 102 1.70 2.33 -50.12
CA TRP A 102 1.79 3.54 -49.33
C TRP A 102 0.81 3.52 -48.16
N GLN A 103 -0.43 3.10 -48.38
CA GLN A 103 -1.45 2.98 -47.34
C GLN A 103 -1.03 1.93 -46.31
N TYR A 104 -0.56 0.77 -46.75
CA TYR A 104 -0.04 -0.27 -45.87
C TYR A 104 1.08 0.26 -44.96
N VAL A 105 2.05 1.00 -45.52
CA VAL A 105 3.12 1.62 -44.72
C VAL A 105 2.55 2.63 -43.72
N LYS A 106 1.55 3.43 -44.11
CA LYS A 106 0.90 4.38 -43.20
C LYS A 106 0.18 3.69 -42.04
N ASP A 107 -0.52 2.61 -42.33
CA ASP A 107 -1.24 1.84 -41.30
C ASP A 107 -0.24 1.17 -40.34
N GLN A 108 0.88 0.65 -40.85
CA GLN A 108 1.97 0.12 -40.03
C GLN A 108 2.63 1.20 -39.15
N GLU A 109 2.89 2.40 -39.71
CA GLU A 109 3.41 3.53 -38.95
C GLU A 109 2.46 3.94 -37.81
N LEU A 110 1.15 3.91 -38.04
CA LEU A 110 0.14 4.22 -37.03
C LEU A 110 0.11 3.16 -35.93
N LEU A 111 0.12 1.87 -36.30
CA LEU A 111 0.20 0.76 -35.36
C LEU A 111 1.46 0.84 -34.49
N LEU A 112 2.61 1.14 -35.09
CA LEU A 112 3.87 1.31 -34.36
C LEU A 112 3.77 2.46 -33.35
N LYS A 113 3.13 3.58 -33.70
CA LYS A 113 2.93 4.70 -32.76
C LYS A 113 2.01 4.32 -31.59
N GLU A 114 0.95 3.57 -31.86
CA GLU A 114 0.06 3.05 -30.82
C GLU A 114 0.79 2.11 -29.87
N LEU A 115 1.56 1.16 -30.42
CA LEU A 115 2.38 0.24 -29.62
C LEU A 115 3.42 0.99 -28.78
N HIS A 116 4.11 1.98 -29.34
CA HIS A 116 5.03 2.82 -28.56
C HIS A 116 4.32 3.57 -27.43
N SER A 117 3.12 4.12 -27.69
CA SER A 117 2.33 4.80 -26.66
C SER A 117 1.96 3.84 -25.53
N ARG A 118 1.59 2.59 -25.88
CA ARG A 118 1.26 1.55 -24.90
C ARG A 118 2.47 1.08 -24.11
N ILE A 119 3.62 0.93 -24.76
CA ILE A 119 4.89 0.61 -24.08
C ILE A 119 5.23 1.69 -23.06
N ASN A 120 5.18 2.96 -23.45
CA ASN A 120 5.46 4.08 -22.55
C ASN A 120 4.49 4.12 -21.35
N GLU A 121 3.20 3.83 -21.57
CA GLU A 121 2.22 3.75 -20.48
C GLU A 121 2.57 2.65 -19.47
N VAL A 122 2.98 1.48 -19.97
CA VAL A 122 3.41 0.35 -19.12
C VAL A 122 4.72 0.66 -18.41
N GLU A 123 5.69 1.27 -19.08
CA GLU A 123 6.96 1.71 -18.49
C GLU A 123 6.74 2.71 -17.35
N HIS A 124 5.84 3.68 -17.53
CA HIS A 124 5.49 4.61 -16.45
C HIS A 124 4.87 3.88 -15.26
N LYS A 125 3.91 2.96 -15.48
CA LYS A 125 3.32 2.16 -14.40
C LYS A 125 4.37 1.29 -13.69
N LEU A 126 5.32 0.74 -14.44
CA LEU A 126 6.41 -0.05 -13.90
C LEU A 126 7.31 0.79 -13.01
N LEU A 127 7.67 2.02 -13.42
CA LEU A 127 8.47 2.94 -12.63
C LEU A 127 7.78 3.29 -11.30
N VAL A 128 6.48 3.60 -11.33
CA VAL A 128 5.70 3.87 -10.11
C VAL A 128 5.71 2.67 -9.17
N LYS A 129 5.49 1.46 -9.71
CA LYS A 129 5.51 0.22 -8.91
C LYS A 129 6.90 -0.10 -8.37
N GLN A 130 7.95 0.24 -9.11
CA GLN A 130 9.33 0.10 -8.65
C GLN A 130 9.61 1.07 -7.49
N ALA A 131 9.19 2.33 -7.59
CA ALA A 131 9.32 3.29 -6.50
C ALA A 131 8.54 2.87 -5.25
N GLU A 132 7.32 2.34 -5.41
CA GLU A 132 6.53 1.78 -4.29
C GLU A 132 7.26 0.61 -3.62
N LYS A 133 7.82 -0.30 -4.40
CA LYS A 133 8.63 -1.41 -3.88
C LYS A 133 9.85 -0.90 -3.11
N ASP A 134 10.55 0.09 -3.63
CA ASP A 134 11.73 0.65 -3.00
C ASP A 134 11.37 1.34 -1.66
N TYR A 135 10.27 2.08 -1.62
CA TYR A 135 9.70 2.63 -0.38
C TYR A 135 9.42 1.53 0.66
N TRP A 136 8.74 0.45 0.27
CA TRP A 136 8.45 -0.64 1.21
C TRP A 136 9.70 -1.37 1.69
N LEU A 137 10.73 -1.44 0.85
CA LEU A 137 12.01 -2.04 1.19
C LEU A 137 12.79 -1.15 2.18
N GLU A 138 12.78 0.16 1.98
CA GLU A 138 13.31 1.14 2.94
C GLU A 138 12.57 1.06 4.28
N TYR A 139 11.23 1.03 4.25
CA TYR A 139 10.43 0.87 5.45
C TYR A 139 10.77 -0.44 6.17
N LYS A 140 10.84 -1.56 5.45
CA LYS A 140 11.19 -2.85 6.06
C LYS A 140 12.58 -2.84 6.71
N ASN A 141 13.56 -2.21 6.06
CA ASN A 141 14.95 -2.23 6.53
C ASN A 141 15.22 -1.26 7.67
N VAL A 142 14.60 -0.07 7.64
CA VAL A 142 14.88 1.03 8.57
C VAL A 142 13.64 1.37 9.40
N GLY A 143 12.55 1.76 8.74
CA GLY A 143 11.34 2.25 9.42
C GLY A 143 10.72 1.23 10.39
N SER A 144 10.70 -0.05 10.04
CA SER A 144 10.23 -1.14 10.90
C SER A 144 11.07 -1.26 12.17
N GLY A 145 12.38 -1.00 12.09
CA GLY A 145 13.26 -1.02 13.24
C GLY A 145 13.04 0.17 14.17
N GLU A 146 12.75 1.35 13.61
CA GLU A 146 12.40 2.55 14.37
C GLU A 146 11.05 2.41 15.07
N HIS A 147 10.01 1.96 14.34
CA HIS A 147 8.70 1.67 14.93
C HIS A 147 8.79 0.57 15.99
N ALA A 148 9.58 -0.50 15.77
CA ALA A 148 9.78 -1.52 16.79
C ALA A 148 10.42 -0.97 18.07
N LYS A 149 11.39 -0.03 17.95
CA LYS A 149 11.98 0.65 19.12
C LYS A 149 10.94 1.52 19.83
N GLN A 150 10.12 2.26 19.09
CA GLN A 150 9.08 3.11 19.67
C GLN A 150 8.00 2.29 20.38
N ILE A 151 7.55 1.20 19.76
CA ILE A 151 6.62 0.25 20.38
C ILE A 151 7.22 -0.29 21.67
N LYS A 152 8.47 -0.75 21.64
CA LYS A 152 9.14 -1.27 22.83
C LYS A 152 9.28 -0.21 23.94
N LEU A 153 9.54 1.05 23.59
CA LEU A 153 9.61 2.14 24.57
C LEU A 153 8.25 2.33 25.26
N LEU A 154 7.16 2.41 24.47
CA LEU A 154 5.81 2.55 24.99
C LEU A 154 5.38 1.33 25.83
N GLU A 155 5.73 0.12 25.42
CA GLU A 155 5.47 -1.10 26.19
C GLU A 155 6.18 -1.05 27.56
N ASN A 156 7.42 -0.59 27.61
CA ASN A 156 8.15 -0.41 28.87
C ASN A 156 7.49 0.67 29.75
N ASP A 157 7.05 1.78 29.18
CA ASP A 157 6.38 2.85 29.93
C ASP A 157 5.04 2.35 30.51
N ILE A 158 4.26 1.61 29.73
CA ILE A 158 3.02 0.96 30.19
C ILE A 158 3.31 -0.01 31.33
N HIS A 159 4.38 -0.81 31.21
CA HIS A 159 4.77 -1.73 32.27
C HIS A 159 5.18 -0.98 33.55
N GLY A 160 5.98 0.08 33.45
CA GLY A 160 6.37 0.90 34.60
C GLY A 160 5.17 1.53 35.29
N LEU A 161 4.23 2.09 34.53
CA LEU A 161 2.98 2.64 35.08
C LEU A 161 2.12 1.59 35.78
N LYS A 162 2.10 0.35 35.26
CA LYS A 162 1.39 -0.76 35.88
C LYS A 162 2.02 -1.14 37.22
N ASP A 163 3.35 -1.22 37.27
CA ASP A 163 4.09 -1.56 38.49
C ASP A 163 3.91 -0.45 39.57
N ASP A 164 3.93 0.82 39.17
CA ASP A 164 3.67 1.94 40.07
C ASP A 164 2.24 1.92 40.63
N LEU A 165 1.26 1.56 39.80
CA LEU A 165 -0.13 1.42 40.22
C LEU A 165 -0.31 0.24 41.20
N GLU A 166 0.38 -0.88 40.96
CA GLU A 166 0.37 -2.03 41.87
C GLU A 166 0.99 -1.66 43.22
N GLN A 167 2.16 -1.00 43.23
CA GLN A 167 2.81 -0.50 44.44
C GLN A 167 1.90 0.47 45.22
N MET A 168 1.24 1.40 44.53
CA MET A 168 0.32 2.36 45.13
C MET A 168 -0.91 1.65 45.74
N THR A 169 -1.45 0.65 45.04
CA THR A 169 -2.59 -0.14 45.52
C THR A 169 -2.21 -0.90 46.79
N GLU A 170 -1.04 -1.54 46.80
CA GLU A 170 -0.53 -2.25 47.98
C GLU A 170 -0.26 -1.31 49.16
N TYR A 171 0.27 -0.11 48.90
CA TYR A 171 0.44 0.93 49.91
C TYR A 171 -0.90 1.34 50.55
N TYR A 172 -1.92 1.60 49.73
CA TYR A 172 -3.24 1.97 50.25
C TYR A 172 -3.92 0.80 50.98
N ARG A 173 -3.79 -0.42 50.46
CA ARG A 173 -4.28 -1.64 51.10
C ARG A 173 -3.67 -1.80 52.49
N HIS A 174 -2.34 -1.69 52.61
CA HIS A 174 -1.65 -1.80 53.89
C HIS A 174 -2.04 -0.66 54.86
N THR A 175 -2.10 0.57 54.36
CA THR A 175 -2.51 1.72 55.17
C THR A 175 -3.94 1.53 55.71
N LEU A 176 -4.87 1.10 54.87
CA LEU A 176 -6.24 0.82 55.29
C LEU A 176 -6.29 -0.30 56.34
N GLU A 177 -5.57 -1.41 56.10
CA GLU A 177 -5.53 -2.52 57.05
C GLU A 177 -4.99 -2.09 58.42
N THR A 178 -3.88 -1.35 58.45
CA THR A 178 -3.32 -0.85 59.72
C THR A 178 -4.24 0.14 60.44
N THR A 179 -4.99 0.97 59.71
CA THR A 179 -6.00 1.85 60.33
C THR A 179 -7.20 1.09 60.86
N LYS A 180 -7.65 0.05 60.15
CA LYS A 180 -8.70 -0.85 60.58
C LYS A 180 -8.30 -1.61 61.83
N GLU A 181 -7.10 -2.20 61.87
CA GLU A 181 -6.57 -2.86 63.07
C GLU A 181 -6.50 -1.91 64.27
N LYS A 182 -6.09 -0.64 64.07
CA LYS A 182 -6.08 0.36 65.15
C LYS A 182 -7.49 0.68 65.64
N MET A 183 -8.45 0.79 64.73
CA MET A 183 -9.86 1.01 65.07
C MET A 183 -10.42 -0.19 65.84
N ASP A 184 -10.18 -1.42 65.38
CA ASP A 184 -10.62 -2.65 66.03
C ASP A 184 -10.05 -2.74 67.45
N ARG A 185 -8.75 -2.46 67.64
CA ARG A 185 -8.13 -2.38 68.98
C ARG A 185 -8.77 -1.32 69.87
N LEU A 186 -9.08 -0.15 69.32
CA LEU A 186 -9.73 0.93 70.08
C LEU A 186 -11.16 0.54 70.50
N VAL A 187 -11.91 -0.07 69.58
CA VAL A 187 -13.27 -0.55 69.83
C VAL A 187 -13.25 -1.66 70.89
N GLU A 188 -12.32 -2.61 70.81
CA GLU A 188 -12.16 -3.67 71.80
C GLU A 188 -11.83 -3.09 73.18
N LYS A 189 -10.91 -2.13 73.26
CA LYS A 189 -10.60 -1.42 74.51
C LYS A 189 -11.83 -0.72 75.09
N GLN A 190 -12.56 0.04 74.29
CA GLN A 190 -13.80 0.73 74.71
C GLN A 190 -14.89 -0.25 75.14
N MET A 191 -14.99 -1.41 74.48
CA MET A 191 -15.92 -2.47 74.86
C MET A 191 -15.55 -3.06 76.22
N ASN A 192 -14.26 -3.30 76.48
CA ASN A 192 -13.79 -3.84 77.74
C ASN A 192 -13.97 -2.84 78.89
N GLU A 193 -13.62 -1.56 78.69
CA GLU A 193 -13.88 -0.49 79.66
C GLU A 193 -15.38 -0.40 79.99
N LYS A 194 -16.26 -0.44 78.99
CA LYS A 194 -17.72 -0.45 79.22
C LYS A 194 -18.19 -1.68 79.99
N LYS A 195 -17.61 -2.86 79.74
CA LYS A 195 -17.92 -4.07 80.51
C LYS A 195 -17.49 -3.92 81.96
N GLU A 196 -16.29 -3.41 82.21
CA GLU A 196 -15.77 -3.14 83.57
C GLU A 196 -16.67 -2.16 84.32
N TRP A 197 -16.99 -1.01 83.70
CA TRP A 197 -17.94 -0.04 84.26
C TRP A 197 -19.31 -0.68 84.55
N ALA A 198 -19.84 -1.52 83.65
CA ALA A 198 -21.10 -2.21 83.87
C ALA A 198 -21.03 -3.18 85.06
N THR A 199 -19.92 -3.90 85.23
CA THR A 199 -19.72 -4.79 86.39
C THR A 199 -19.59 -4.01 87.70
N GLU A 200 -18.90 -2.88 87.69
CA GLU A 200 -18.73 -2.01 88.86
C GLU A 200 -20.06 -1.37 89.28
N VAL A 201 -20.85 -0.88 88.31
CA VAL A 201 -22.22 -0.39 88.55
C VAL A 201 -23.10 -1.48 89.16
N GLU A 202 -23.02 -2.74 88.68
CA GLU A 202 -23.80 -3.84 89.25
C GLU A 202 -23.35 -4.19 90.68
N MET A 203 -22.05 -4.12 90.98
CA MET A 203 -21.55 -4.28 92.35
C MET A 203 -22.07 -3.18 93.28
N TYR A 204 -21.93 -1.90 92.89
CA TYR A 204 -22.43 -0.78 93.71
C TYR A 204 -23.94 -0.86 93.90
N ARG A 205 -24.69 -1.25 92.87
CA ARG A 205 -26.13 -1.46 92.98
C ARG A 205 -26.49 -2.55 94.00
N LYS A 206 -25.70 -3.63 94.05
CA LYS A 206 -25.86 -4.69 95.04
C LYS A 206 -25.52 -4.21 96.46
N GLU A 207 -24.40 -3.49 96.63
CA GLU A 207 -24.01 -2.94 97.95
C GLU A 207 -25.07 -1.97 98.49
N VAL A 208 -25.65 -1.12 97.64
CA VAL A 208 -26.78 -0.25 98.02
C VAL A 208 -27.98 -1.08 98.47
N SER A 209 -28.33 -2.14 97.72
CA SER A 209 -29.43 -3.04 98.10
C SER A 209 -29.18 -3.76 99.44
N ASP A 210 -27.95 -4.21 99.70
CA ASP A 210 -27.57 -4.89 100.95
C ASP A 210 -27.60 -3.89 102.15
N LEU A 211 -27.13 -2.66 101.95
CA LEU A 211 -27.19 -1.58 102.95
C LEU A 211 -28.63 -1.16 103.26
N GLU A 212 -29.48 -1.01 102.24
CA GLU A 212 -30.90 -0.72 102.40
C GLU A 212 -31.59 -1.82 103.23
N ALA A 213 -31.30 -3.10 102.96
CA ALA A 213 -31.83 -4.21 103.75
C ALA A 213 -31.34 -4.16 105.21
N SER A 214 -30.06 -3.85 105.45
CA SER A 214 -29.52 -3.69 106.81
C SER A 214 -30.13 -2.50 107.55
N ALA A 215 -30.39 -1.38 106.85
CA ALA A 215 -31.03 -0.21 107.43
C ALA A 215 -32.48 -0.52 107.84
N GLN A 216 -33.23 -1.24 106.99
CA GLN A 216 -34.59 -1.69 107.30
C GLN A 216 -34.62 -2.57 108.56
N LEU A 217 -33.69 -3.54 108.69
CA LEU A 217 -33.59 -4.38 109.91
C LEU A 217 -33.32 -3.54 111.17
N LEU A 218 -32.43 -2.54 111.07
CA LEU A 218 -32.13 -1.65 112.19
C LEU A 218 -33.33 -0.76 112.55
N GLU A 219 -34.07 -0.28 111.55
CA GLU A 219 -35.32 0.45 111.75
C GLU A 219 -36.36 -0.42 112.46
N GLU A 220 -36.50 -1.69 112.06
CA GLU A 220 -37.38 -2.66 112.73
C GLU A 220 -36.98 -2.88 114.21
N GLU A 221 -35.69 -3.06 114.50
CA GLU A 221 -35.18 -3.20 115.86
C GLU A 221 -35.40 -1.92 116.68
N ASN A 222 -35.12 -0.75 116.12
CA ASN A 222 -35.38 0.53 116.78
C ASN A 222 -36.86 0.72 117.09
N ILE A 223 -37.75 0.40 116.15
CA ILE A 223 -39.21 0.42 116.38
C ILE A 223 -39.57 -0.54 117.50
N TYR A 224 -39.00 -1.75 117.53
CA TYR A 224 -39.20 -2.71 118.60
C TYR A 224 -38.74 -2.18 119.96
N MET A 225 -37.55 -1.59 120.04
CA MET A 225 -37.02 -0.98 121.27
C MET A 225 -37.89 0.18 121.75
N ILE A 226 -38.31 1.07 120.84
CA ILE A 226 -39.22 2.18 121.17
C ILE A 226 -40.54 1.64 121.72
N ARG A 227 -41.12 0.60 121.10
CA ARG A 227 -42.32 -0.09 121.61
C ARG A 227 -42.09 -0.67 123.01
N SER A 228 -40.94 -1.29 123.26
CA SER A 228 -40.57 -1.84 124.57
C SER A 228 -40.43 -0.75 125.63
N LEU A 229 -39.68 0.33 125.34
CA LEU A 229 -39.54 1.50 126.22
C LEU A 229 -40.89 2.15 126.53
N PHE A 230 -41.77 2.26 125.52
CA PHE A 230 -43.12 2.76 125.70
C PHE A 230 -43.94 1.86 126.64
N ASN A 231 -43.85 0.53 126.47
CA ASN A 231 -44.46 -0.44 127.37
C ASN A 231 -43.90 -0.35 128.80
N CYS A 232 -42.59 -0.22 128.99
CA CYS A 232 -41.98 0.00 130.30
C CYS A 232 -42.43 1.32 130.93
N ARG A 233 -42.49 2.42 130.17
CA ARG A 233 -43.04 3.71 130.64
C ARG A 233 -44.51 3.57 131.03
N LEU A 234 -45.32 2.87 130.24
CA LEU A 234 -46.72 2.56 130.56
C LEU A 234 -46.84 1.76 131.87
N GLN A 235 -45.98 0.77 132.08
CA GLN A 235 -45.93 0.01 133.34
C GLN A 235 -45.51 0.88 134.52
N ASN A 236 -44.49 1.73 134.37
CA ASN A 236 -44.10 2.69 135.41
C ASN A 236 -45.22 3.69 135.72
N LEU A 237 -45.96 4.14 134.70
CA LEU A 237 -47.16 4.95 134.89
C LEU A 237 -48.25 4.18 135.66
N LYS A 238 -48.42 2.87 135.42
CA LYS A 238 -49.34 2.03 136.21
C LYS A 238 -48.91 1.87 137.66
N ILE A 239 -47.60 1.75 137.94
CA ILE A 239 -47.05 1.70 139.30
C ILE A 239 -47.23 3.06 140.01
N SER A 240 -46.97 4.16 139.31
CA SER A 240 -47.22 5.52 139.79
C SER A 240 -48.71 5.77 140.02
N GLY A 241 -49.58 5.33 139.10
CA GLY A 241 -51.03 5.43 139.22
C GLY A 241 -51.58 4.70 140.46
N HIS A 242 -51.00 3.56 140.85
CA HIS A 242 -51.38 2.88 142.08
C HIS A 242 -50.99 3.63 143.37
N LEU A 243 -49.98 4.50 143.31
CA LEU A 243 -49.62 5.43 144.41
C LEU A 243 -50.50 6.69 144.41
N PHE A 244 -50.98 7.15 143.25
CA PHE A 244 -51.81 8.36 143.13
C PHE A 244 -53.33 8.10 143.19
N LEU A 245 -53.82 6.87 143.00
CA LEU A 245 -55.25 6.54 143.12
C LEU A 245 -55.79 6.43 144.56
N THR A 246 -54.96 6.60 145.60
CA THR A 246 -55.41 6.57 147.01
C THR A 246 -55.64 7.97 147.61
N GLN A 247 -55.43 9.07 146.86
CA GLN A 247 -55.59 10.44 147.39
C GLN A 247 -56.50 11.38 146.58
N GLY A 248 -57.22 10.87 145.58
CA GLY A 248 -58.03 11.71 144.69
C GLY A 248 -59.42 11.15 144.39
N ALA A 249 -60.23 10.91 145.42
CA ALA A 249 -61.67 10.77 145.22
C ALA A 249 -62.28 12.16 144.98
N GLY A 250 -62.85 12.37 143.79
CA GLY A 250 -63.80 13.46 143.53
C GLY A 250 -63.43 14.40 142.40
N LEU A 251 -63.68 13.99 141.15
CA LEU A 251 -64.57 14.73 140.25
C LEU A 251 -64.90 13.84 139.04
N GLN A 252 -66.19 13.62 138.84
CA GLN A 252 -66.79 12.91 137.71
C GLN A 252 -67.51 13.95 136.83
N VAL A 253 -67.73 13.58 135.57
CA VAL A 253 -68.61 14.17 134.54
C VAL A 253 -67.92 15.17 133.59
N GLN A 254 -68.03 15.11 132.25
CA GLN A 254 -68.32 14.10 131.20
C GLN A 254 -68.38 14.87 129.85
N GLY A 255 -68.20 14.16 128.74
CA GLY A 255 -68.42 14.61 127.35
C GLY A 255 -67.10 14.85 126.62
N GLU A 256 -66.41 13.86 126.03
CA GLU A 256 -66.82 12.83 125.03
C GLU A 256 -67.19 13.45 123.67
N GLU A 257 -66.49 12.96 122.62
CA GLU A 257 -66.77 13.09 121.17
C GLU A 257 -66.12 14.24 120.38
N LEU A 258 -64.85 14.06 119.96
CA LEU A 258 -64.29 14.64 118.72
C LEU A 258 -62.93 14.02 118.36
N LEU A 259 -62.94 12.80 117.82
CA LEU A 259 -61.78 12.18 117.18
C LEU A 259 -62.24 11.25 116.04
N SER A 260 -62.35 11.81 114.83
CA SER A 260 -62.12 11.16 113.53
C SER A 260 -62.28 12.26 112.47
N GLU A 261 -61.45 12.23 111.42
CA GLU A 261 -61.42 13.19 110.29
C GLU A 261 -60.69 14.51 110.55
N ASP A 262 -59.36 14.50 110.41
CA ASP A 262 -58.59 15.54 109.70
C ASP A 262 -57.09 15.19 109.70
N LEU A 263 -56.64 14.36 108.74
CA LEU A 263 -55.26 14.41 108.21
C LEU A 263 -55.15 13.73 106.83
N GLU A 264 -56.08 13.99 105.93
CA GLU A 264 -55.83 13.93 104.49
C GLU A 264 -55.55 15.35 104.01
N GLY A 265 -54.30 15.64 103.66
CA GLY A 265 -53.96 16.93 103.04
C GLY A 265 -52.54 17.39 103.31
N LEU A 266 -51.58 16.87 102.54
CA LEU A 266 -50.37 17.60 102.14
C LEU A 266 -49.71 16.88 100.93
N GLN A 267 -50.49 16.69 99.87
CA GLN A 267 -49.93 16.52 98.53
C GLN A 267 -50.29 17.76 97.70
N GLY A 268 -49.44 18.76 97.80
CA GLY A 268 -49.30 19.85 96.86
C GLY A 268 -47.80 20.05 96.65
N ARG A 269 -47.29 20.43 95.49
CA ARG A 269 -47.90 20.86 94.24
C ARG A 269 -46.72 20.99 93.27
N ASP A 270 -46.95 20.67 92.01
CA ASP A 270 -46.04 20.98 90.91
C ASP A 270 -45.63 22.45 90.89
N TYR A 271 -44.36 22.73 90.55
CA TYR A 271 -43.99 23.94 89.83
C TYR A 271 -42.99 23.60 88.72
N ALA A 272 -43.50 23.66 87.50
CA ALA A 272 -42.71 23.93 86.32
C ALA A 272 -42.17 25.37 86.37
N ALA A 273 -40.90 25.58 86.05
CA ALA A 273 -40.41 26.84 85.49
C ALA A 273 -39.16 26.58 84.63
N LYS A 274 -39.33 26.95 83.35
CA LYS A 274 -38.34 27.00 82.28
C LYS A 274 -37.27 28.05 82.57
N THR A 275 -36.06 27.84 82.06
CA THR A 275 -35.28 28.95 81.48
C THR A 275 -34.72 28.51 80.12
N ASP A 276 -35.08 29.30 79.11
CA ASP A 276 -34.53 29.35 77.75
C ASP A 276 -33.13 29.98 77.75
N ALA A 277 -32.26 29.51 76.86
CA ALA A 277 -31.26 30.27 76.07
C ALA A 277 -30.49 29.24 75.20
N GLY A 278 -30.79 29.12 73.90
CA GLY A 278 -30.13 29.84 72.79
C GLY A 278 -29.13 28.90 72.07
N ASP A 279 -29.48 28.37 70.90
CA ASP A 279 -29.00 28.77 69.53
C ASP A 279 -27.67 28.05 69.17
N GLU A 280 -27.38 27.41 68.03
CA GLU A 280 -27.75 27.57 66.61
C GLU A 280 -27.51 26.24 65.80
N SER A 281 -28.31 26.03 64.73
CA SER A 281 -27.95 25.62 63.34
C SER A 281 -26.96 24.44 63.06
N THR A 282 -27.20 23.41 62.21
CA THR A 282 -27.75 23.36 60.84
C THR A 282 -27.98 21.90 60.34
N LYS A 283 -29.08 21.72 59.58
CA LYS A 283 -29.26 20.93 58.31
C LYS A 283 -29.13 19.38 58.27
N SER A 284 -30.31 18.77 58.08
CA SER A 284 -30.74 17.82 57.01
C SER A 284 -29.75 16.81 56.41
N THR A 285 -30.08 15.51 56.40
CA THR A 285 -30.62 14.75 55.23
C THR A 285 -30.81 13.25 55.57
N ALA A 286 -31.89 12.67 55.03
CA ALA A 286 -32.44 11.32 55.26
C ALA A 286 -31.56 10.14 54.78
N PRO A 287 -31.84 8.89 55.25
CA PRO A 287 -31.23 7.68 54.71
C PRO A 287 -32.06 7.11 53.56
N LEU A 288 -31.42 6.83 52.43
CA LEU A 288 -31.99 6.06 51.31
C LEU A 288 -31.12 4.83 51.08
N ALA A 289 -31.81 3.69 50.96
CA ALA A 289 -31.28 2.37 50.61
C ALA A 289 -30.51 2.37 49.29
N ILE A 290 -29.57 1.43 49.13
CA ILE A 290 -29.37 0.64 47.90
C ILE A 290 -28.79 -0.73 48.28
N GLU A 291 -29.14 -1.66 47.41
CA GLU A 291 -29.16 -3.12 47.46
C GLU A 291 -27.79 -3.82 47.53
N LYS A 292 -27.89 -5.07 47.98
CA LYS A 292 -26.94 -6.16 47.79
C LYS A 292 -27.12 -6.72 46.38
N GLU A 293 -26.02 -7.04 45.69
CA GLU A 293 -25.79 -8.21 44.80
C GLU A 293 -24.27 -8.23 44.52
N VAL A 294 -23.45 -9.09 45.12
CA VAL A 294 -23.20 -10.54 44.87
C VAL A 294 -22.81 -10.86 43.43
N PHE A 295 -21.50 -11.00 43.23
CA PHE A 295 -20.86 -11.61 42.08
C PHE A 295 -21.18 -13.12 41.98
N SER A 296 -21.25 -13.64 40.76
CA SER A 296 -21.03 -15.07 40.49
C SER A 296 -20.33 -15.26 39.16
N ASP A 297 -19.43 -16.24 39.18
CA ASP A 297 -18.39 -16.62 38.23
C ASP A 297 -18.89 -17.38 36.98
N THR A 298 -17.89 -17.68 36.12
CA THR A 298 -17.68 -18.88 35.28
C THR A 298 -17.99 -18.86 33.77
N GLN A 299 -16.90 -18.72 33.01
CA GLN A 299 -16.36 -19.64 31.98
C GLN A 299 -17.28 -20.29 30.92
N SER A 300 -16.92 -20.14 29.64
CA SER A 300 -16.39 -21.26 28.82
C SER A 300 -15.97 -20.82 27.41
N GLU A 301 -14.83 -21.38 26.97
CA GLU A 301 -14.25 -21.37 25.63
C GLU A 301 -15.09 -22.20 24.63
N THR A 302 -15.05 -21.90 23.33
CA THR A 302 -14.53 -22.80 22.26
C THR A 302 -14.65 -22.22 20.83
N GLU A 303 -13.48 -22.14 20.20
CA GLU A 303 -13.04 -22.43 18.81
C GLU A 303 -13.97 -22.42 17.56
N ALA A 304 -13.35 -21.93 16.47
CA ALA A 304 -13.44 -22.33 15.04
C ALA A 304 -14.73 -22.00 14.26
N GLU A 305 -14.75 -21.61 12.98
CA GLU A 305 -13.78 -21.43 11.90
C GLU A 305 -14.49 -20.64 10.76
N LYS A 306 -13.72 -19.82 10.03
CA LYS A 306 -13.80 -19.50 8.58
C LYS A 306 -14.99 -18.73 7.95
N GLN A 307 -14.54 -17.81 7.08
CA GLN A 307 -15.08 -17.40 5.77
C GLN A 307 -16.20 -16.34 5.75
N GLU A 308 -15.87 -15.12 5.28
CA GLU A 308 -16.19 -14.67 3.92
C GLU A 308 -15.66 -13.27 3.62
N ASP A 309 -15.09 -13.13 2.42
CA ASP A 309 -14.82 -11.87 1.73
C ASP A 309 -16.13 -11.13 1.43
N SER A 310 -16.17 -9.82 1.65
CA SER A 310 -16.91 -8.88 0.79
C SER A 310 -16.55 -7.44 1.14
N TYR A 311 -15.71 -6.82 0.32
CA TYR A 311 -15.47 -5.38 0.32
C TYR A 311 -16.29 -4.76 -0.81
N GLU A 312 -17.44 -4.15 -0.52
CA GLU A 312 -17.98 -3.06 -1.34
C GLU A 312 -18.89 -2.17 -0.49
N ASP A 313 -18.87 -0.89 -0.87
CA ASP A 313 -19.75 0.21 -0.48
C ASP A 313 -19.65 0.78 0.95
N LEU A 314 -18.88 1.87 1.06
CA LEU A 314 -19.12 2.96 2.02
C LEU A 314 -18.59 4.29 1.42
N TRP A 315 -19.10 4.65 0.25
CA TRP A 315 -19.10 6.06 -0.18
C TRP A 315 -20.31 6.76 0.44
N GLY A 316 -20.08 7.58 1.46
CA GLY A 316 -21.02 8.64 1.82
C GLY A 316 -21.27 8.84 3.31
N GLU A 317 -20.38 9.57 3.98
CA GLU A 317 -20.81 10.53 4.99
C GLU A 317 -20.20 11.90 4.68
N PRO A 318 -20.99 12.98 4.60
CA PRO A 318 -20.47 14.31 4.36
C PRO A 318 -19.83 14.86 5.64
N MET A 319 -18.56 15.28 5.51
CA MET A 319 -17.79 16.00 6.52
C MET A 319 -18.56 17.18 7.12
N ALA A 320 -18.33 17.41 8.41
CA ALA A 320 -18.92 18.46 9.23
C ALA A 320 -18.90 19.87 8.59
N PRO A 321 -19.94 20.70 8.82
CA PRO A 321 -20.08 22.04 8.24
C PRO A 321 -19.02 23.07 8.66
N ALA A 322 -18.08 22.71 9.54
CA ALA A 322 -17.03 23.60 10.04
C ALA A 322 -15.87 23.81 9.04
N LEU A 323 -15.65 22.89 8.10
CA LEU A 323 -14.54 23.00 7.13
C LEU A 323 -14.91 23.75 5.83
N ASN A 324 -16.21 23.94 5.56
CA ASN A 324 -16.65 24.67 4.36
C ASN A 324 -16.32 26.17 4.39
N TYR A 325 -16.09 26.75 5.58
CA TYR A 325 -15.74 28.18 5.68
C TYR A 325 -14.27 28.46 5.36
N LEU A 326 -13.37 27.48 5.47
CA LEU A 326 -11.93 27.64 5.19
C LEU A 326 -11.62 27.57 3.68
N LEU A 327 -12.37 26.77 2.92
CA LEU A 327 -12.16 26.60 1.48
C LEU A 327 -12.83 27.68 0.63
N TYR A 328 -13.80 28.41 1.18
CA TYR A 328 -14.57 29.42 0.44
C TYR A 328 -13.94 30.81 0.45
N GLU A 329 -13.03 31.09 1.40
CA GLU A 329 -12.27 32.36 1.41
C GLU A 329 -11.19 32.37 0.32
N ASP A 330 -10.53 31.23 0.08
CA ASP A 330 -9.51 31.09 -0.97
C ASP A 330 -10.10 31.32 -2.38
N GLU A 331 -11.34 30.90 -2.65
CA GLU A 331 -11.97 31.12 -3.96
C GLU A 331 -12.28 32.60 -4.25
N LYS A 332 -12.49 33.42 -3.20
CA LYS A 332 -12.67 34.86 -3.35
C LYS A 332 -11.36 35.58 -3.66
N ASP A 333 -10.27 35.18 -3.00
CA ASP A 333 -8.95 35.76 -3.23
C ASP A 333 -8.44 35.43 -4.65
N ILE A 334 -8.69 34.22 -5.15
CA ILE A 334 -8.34 33.80 -6.51
C ILE A 334 -9.15 34.58 -7.58
N GLN A 335 -10.41 34.94 -7.31
CA GLN A 335 -11.21 35.78 -8.21
C GLN A 335 -10.73 37.24 -8.24
N GLU A 336 -10.19 37.76 -7.14
CA GLU A 336 -9.65 39.12 -7.08
C GLU A 336 -8.33 39.23 -7.85
N HIS A 337 -7.50 38.19 -7.84
CA HIS A 337 -6.29 38.08 -8.68
C HIS A 337 -6.59 38.11 -10.19
N SER A 338 -7.78 37.66 -10.60
CA SER A 338 -8.20 37.65 -12.01
C SER A 338 -8.66 39.02 -12.53
N LYS A 339 -8.81 40.04 -11.66
CA LYS A 339 -9.26 41.40 -12.02
C LYS A 339 -8.12 42.43 -12.09
N LEU A 340 -6.87 42.01 -11.93
CA LEU A 340 -5.73 42.92 -11.95
C LEU A 340 -5.45 43.44 -13.37
N GLY A 341 -5.41 44.77 -13.52
CA GLY A 341 -5.04 45.42 -14.78
C GLY A 341 -3.57 45.16 -15.18
N PRO A 342 -3.15 45.60 -16.39
CA PRO A 342 -1.82 45.29 -16.96
C PRO A 342 -0.61 45.67 -16.07
N LEU A 343 -0.78 46.64 -15.17
CA LEU A 343 0.25 47.06 -14.22
C LEU A 343 0.35 46.13 -13.00
N GLY A 344 -0.77 45.58 -12.52
CA GLY A 344 -0.81 44.63 -11.40
C GLY A 344 -0.20 43.28 -11.77
N THR A 345 -0.49 42.79 -12.98
CA THR A 345 0.15 41.59 -13.53
C THR A 345 1.66 41.76 -13.73
N LYS A 346 2.14 42.99 -14.02
CA LYS A 346 3.57 43.28 -14.18
C LYS A 346 4.33 43.35 -12.85
N LEU A 347 3.67 43.72 -11.75
CA LEU A 347 4.27 43.73 -10.42
C LEU A 347 4.31 42.33 -9.78
N MET A 348 3.37 41.45 -10.17
CA MET A 348 3.31 40.06 -9.71
C MET A 348 4.17 39.09 -10.55
N SER A 349 4.70 39.51 -11.69
CA SER A 349 5.60 38.70 -12.51
C SER A 349 7.06 38.98 -12.16
N ALA A 350 7.69 38.06 -11.43
CA ALA A 350 9.13 38.05 -11.25
C ALA A 350 9.79 37.38 -12.47
N VAL A 351 10.53 38.16 -13.26
CA VAL A 351 11.39 37.61 -14.33
C VAL A 351 12.73 37.21 -13.70
N GLY A 352 12.91 35.92 -13.48
CA GLY A 352 14.19 35.37 -13.02
C GLY A 352 15.26 35.49 -14.11
N ARG A 353 16.40 36.12 -13.78
CA ARG A 353 17.60 36.11 -14.61
C ARG A 353 18.49 34.97 -14.15
N ALA A 354 18.83 34.04 -15.04
CA ALA A 354 19.79 32.97 -14.74
C ALA A 354 21.17 33.60 -14.43
N MET A 355 21.70 33.29 -13.24
CA MET A 355 23.04 33.66 -12.80
C MET A 355 23.93 32.42 -12.90
N PRO A 356 25.14 32.52 -13.49
CA PRO A 356 26.08 31.42 -13.51
C PRO A 356 26.49 31.07 -12.07
N ILE A 357 26.44 29.78 -11.74
CA ILE A 357 26.71 29.26 -10.38
C ILE A 357 28.23 29.18 -10.11
N HIS A 358 29.06 29.49 -11.11
CA HIS A 358 30.50 29.60 -11.00
C HIS A 358 30.99 30.87 -11.70
N GLU A 359 31.78 31.67 -10.97
CA GLU A 359 32.60 32.73 -11.56
C GLU A 359 33.60 32.03 -12.49
N GLU A 360 33.42 32.16 -13.81
CA GLU A 360 34.50 31.83 -14.73
C GLU A 360 35.70 32.64 -14.28
N LEU A 361 36.76 31.95 -13.86
CA LEU A 361 38.04 32.57 -13.56
C LEU A 361 38.40 33.42 -14.78
N ARG A 362 38.21 34.72 -14.60
CA ARG A 362 38.76 35.80 -15.41
C ARG A 362 40.13 35.34 -15.90
N GLU A 363 40.22 35.12 -17.20
CA GLU A 363 41.47 34.91 -17.91
C GLU A 363 42.33 36.17 -17.68
N MET A 364 43.10 36.15 -16.59
CA MET A 364 44.07 37.20 -16.29
C MET A 364 45.36 36.83 -16.99
N SER A 365 45.55 37.45 -18.15
CA SER A 365 46.86 37.65 -18.78
C SER A 365 47.84 38.20 -17.73
N SER A 366 48.67 37.32 -17.18
CA SER A 366 49.79 37.70 -16.31
C SER A 366 51.01 36.87 -16.70
N LYS A 367 51.78 37.39 -17.67
CA LYS A 367 53.20 37.05 -17.81
C LYS A 367 53.87 37.41 -16.48
N CYS A 368 54.38 36.42 -15.76
CA CYS A 368 55.53 36.59 -14.87
C CYS A 368 56.45 35.36 -15.02
N GLN A 369 57.65 35.62 -15.53
CA GLN A 369 58.79 34.73 -15.53
C GLN A 369 59.47 34.82 -14.15
N PHE A 370 59.63 33.69 -13.45
CA PHE A 370 60.54 33.39 -12.32
C PHE A 370 59.94 32.15 -11.63
N GLU A 371 60.54 30.99 -11.40
CA GLU A 371 61.88 30.38 -11.48
C GLU A 371 61.58 28.87 -11.61
N ASP A 372 62.12 28.12 -12.58
CA ASP A 372 63.40 27.41 -12.51
C ASP A 372 63.92 27.11 -11.09
N SER A 373 63.40 26.05 -10.47
CA SER A 373 64.19 24.96 -9.86
C SER A 373 63.32 24.12 -8.94
N PHE A 374 63.02 22.88 -9.33
CA PHE A 374 63.44 21.67 -8.61
C PHE A 374 62.88 20.47 -9.32
N ASP A 375 63.81 19.61 -9.70
CA ASP A 375 63.64 18.48 -10.59
C ASP A 375 63.21 17.22 -9.82
N THR A 376 62.55 16.33 -10.56
CA THR A 376 62.53 14.87 -10.34
C THR A 376 61.82 14.31 -9.10
N TYR A 377 60.56 13.87 -9.22
CA TYR A 377 60.14 12.51 -8.83
C TYR A 377 58.89 12.07 -9.61
N LYS A 378 59.02 10.93 -10.27
CA LYS A 378 58.00 10.19 -11.00
C LYS A 378 56.84 9.78 -10.08
N SER A 379 55.61 9.92 -10.57
CA SER A 379 54.57 8.92 -10.31
C SER A 379 53.75 8.69 -11.56
N GLU A 380 54.19 7.65 -12.26
CA GLU A 380 53.64 7.00 -13.43
C GLU A 380 52.35 6.28 -13.01
N GLY A 381 51.18 6.77 -13.43
CA GLY A 381 49.89 6.27 -12.90
C GLY A 381 48.67 6.54 -13.77
N HIS A 382 48.82 6.77 -15.08
CA HIS A 382 47.67 6.93 -15.96
C HIS A 382 47.67 5.82 -17.02
N ILE A 383 46.80 4.83 -16.82
CA ILE A 383 46.53 3.79 -17.81
C ILE A 383 45.92 4.49 -19.03
N THR A 384 46.63 4.46 -20.15
CA THR A 384 46.13 5.02 -21.41
C THR A 384 45.35 3.96 -22.18
N TYR A 385 44.34 4.40 -22.94
CA TYR A 385 43.51 3.56 -23.82
C TYR A 385 44.33 2.64 -24.75
N ARG A 386 45.54 3.06 -25.11
CA ARG A 386 46.49 2.29 -25.93
C ARG A 386 47.01 1.02 -25.24
N MET A 387 47.17 1.06 -23.92
CA MET A 387 47.60 -0.09 -23.10
C MET A 387 46.46 -1.11 -22.91
N ILE A 388 45.21 -0.65 -22.83
CA ILE A 388 44.05 -1.54 -22.74
C ILE A 388 43.85 -2.31 -24.06
N LYS A 389 44.08 -1.64 -25.20
CA LYS A 389 43.85 -2.23 -26.52
C LYS A 389 44.87 -3.31 -26.92
N SER A 390 46.05 -3.34 -26.29
CA SER A 390 47.12 -4.31 -26.59
C SER A 390 46.99 -5.65 -25.86
N VAL A 391 46.03 -5.78 -24.93
CA VAL A 391 45.77 -7.04 -24.20
C VAL A 391 44.75 -7.93 -24.95
N PHE A 392 44.03 -7.38 -25.92
CA PHE A 392 42.94 -8.06 -26.63
C PHE A 392 43.23 -8.36 -28.12
N THR A 393 44.51 -8.38 -28.52
CA THR A 393 44.99 -8.83 -29.84
C THR A 393 46.25 -9.64 -29.65
#